data_AF-A0A7C3MMG0-F1
#
_entry.id   AF-A0A7C3MMG0-F1
#
_cell.length_a   1.000
_cell.length_b   1.000
_cell.length_c   1.000
_cell.angle_alpha   90.00
_cell.angle_beta   90.00
_cell.angle_gamma   90.00
#
_symmetry.space_group_name_H-M   'P 1'
#
loop_
_entity.id
_entity.type
_entity.pdbx_description
1 polymer ?
#
loop_
_entity_poly.entity_id
_entity_poly.type
_entity_poly.pdbx_seq_one_letter_code
_entity_poly.pdbx_strand_id
1 'polypeptide(L)'
;MRNIFVLFTLFAFLSCGQAIKNNLTVEEKEFLSKVRYIITKDEKKNFLSLSPLERKNFIEEFWKRRDPVPETEENEFKEEYFKRIEEANKLFGKDGWLQDRGMVYILLGPPTERYTYPMGRYHGDFPTEIWYYGFFPIVFVDYYWSGTYQLTPLSAYQIAQINISQATMGPEFKVSKIEIDFEVDYHKNTLQIKIPYKLIALQKKDSNFFTTISCLIKVKDERGMIVFQKKGDTLLEFNLDEIKNIKSPFHFLNFEIPLEKGKYEIEIELKNLTNNSSKKKFEKIEIK
;
A
#
# COMPACT_ATOMS: atom_id res chain seq x y z
N MET A 1 67.74 2.45 10.23
CA MET A 1 67.18 3.57 9.45
C MET A 1 66.08 3.08 8.53
N ARG A 2 64.81 3.26 8.90
CA ARG A 2 63.70 3.66 8.00
C ARG A 2 62.41 3.81 8.83
N ASN A 3 62.11 5.04 9.22
CA ASN A 3 60.83 5.40 9.81
C ASN A 3 59.76 5.36 8.72
N ILE A 4 58.72 4.54 8.88
CA ILE A 4 57.54 4.56 8.02
C ILE A 4 56.51 5.44 8.73
N PHE A 5 56.36 6.67 8.24
CA PHE A 5 55.23 7.55 8.57
C PHE A 5 54.00 7.02 7.82
N VAL A 6 53.02 6.49 8.56
CA VAL A 6 51.69 6.21 8.01
C VAL A 6 50.88 7.51 8.08
N LEU A 7 50.67 8.13 6.94
CA LEU A 7 49.87 9.34 6.77
C LEU A 7 48.39 8.97 6.91
N PHE A 8 47.76 9.33 8.02
CA PHE A 8 46.31 9.22 8.21
C PHE A 8 45.62 10.29 7.34
N THR A 9 45.20 9.92 6.13
CA THR A 9 44.31 10.75 5.33
C THR A 9 42.92 10.71 5.93
N LEU A 10 42.58 11.78 6.64
CA LEU A 10 41.23 12.07 7.15
C LEU A 10 40.29 12.23 5.94
N PHE A 11 39.56 11.18 5.57
CA PHE A 11 38.46 11.29 4.61
C PHE A 11 37.37 12.12 5.27
N ALA A 12 37.28 13.40 4.91
CA ALA A 12 36.16 14.24 5.25
C ALA A 12 34.91 13.67 4.58
N PHE A 13 34.07 13.00 5.37
CA PHE A 13 32.69 12.71 4.99
C PHE A 13 31.98 14.06 4.79
N LEU A 14 31.96 14.54 3.55
CA LEU A 14 31.01 15.55 3.11
C LEU A 14 29.61 14.91 3.16
N SER A 15 29.01 14.98 4.35
CA SER A 15 27.57 14.86 4.54
C SER A 15 26.90 16.03 3.84
N CYS A 16 26.78 15.96 2.51
CA CYS A 16 25.84 16.78 1.77
C CYS A 16 24.46 16.11 1.85
N GLY A 17 23.93 16.05 3.07
CA GLY A 17 22.56 15.65 3.36
C GLY A 17 21.70 16.89 3.53
N GLN A 18 21.67 17.76 2.52
CA GLN A 18 20.76 18.91 2.50
C GLN A 18 19.62 18.62 1.53
N ALA A 19 18.42 18.52 2.10
CA ALA A 19 17.20 18.13 1.45
C ALA A 19 16.93 18.92 0.16
N ILE A 20 17.03 18.24 -0.98
CA ILE A 20 16.41 18.70 -2.24
C ILE A 20 14.91 18.66 -2.01
N LYS A 21 14.32 19.80 -1.62
CA LYS A 21 12.88 19.98 -1.60
C LYS A 21 12.34 19.91 -3.03
N ASN A 22 11.77 18.74 -3.34
CA ASN A 22 10.71 18.43 -4.31
C ASN A 22 10.08 19.61 -5.08
N ASN A 23 10.64 19.96 -6.24
CA ASN A 23 9.84 20.46 -7.37
C ASN A 23 9.83 19.36 -8.42
N LEU A 24 8.78 18.51 -8.38
CA LEU A 24 8.53 17.54 -9.44
C LEU A 24 7.77 18.21 -10.58
N THR A 25 8.16 17.94 -11.82
CA THR A 25 7.38 18.34 -13.00
C THR A 25 6.04 17.59 -13.05
N VAL A 26 5.14 17.99 -13.95
CA VAL A 26 3.85 17.29 -14.14
C VAL A 26 4.11 15.87 -14.64
N GLU A 27 5.05 15.71 -15.57
CA GLU A 27 5.44 14.44 -16.17
C GLU A 27 6.05 13.50 -15.12
N GLU A 28 6.88 14.01 -14.21
CA GLU A 28 7.47 13.22 -13.13
C GLU A 28 6.41 12.74 -12.12
N LYS A 29 5.41 13.59 -11.81
CA LYS A 29 4.27 13.20 -10.97
C LYS A 29 3.42 12.14 -11.67
N GLU A 30 3.17 12.31 -12.96
CA GLU A 30 2.39 11.39 -13.76
C GLU A 30 3.09 10.04 -13.88
N PHE A 31 4.40 10.03 -14.12
CA PHE A 31 5.24 8.83 -14.11
C PHE A 31 5.06 8.07 -12.79
N LEU A 32 5.33 8.72 -11.64
CA LEU A 32 5.19 8.09 -10.32
C LEU A 32 3.77 7.60 -10.05
N SER A 33 2.76 8.29 -10.59
CA SER A 33 1.37 7.87 -10.48
C SER A 33 1.12 6.59 -11.28
N LYS A 34 1.52 6.56 -12.55
CA LYS A 34 1.30 5.44 -13.47
C LYS A 34 2.10 4.20 -13.08
N VAL A 35 3.34 4.33 -12.60
CA VAL A 35 4.17 3.17 -12.21
C VAL A 35 3.94 2.69 -10.78
N ARG A 36 2.94 3.23 -10.06
CA ARG A 36 2.70 2.96 -8.63
C ARG A 36 2.61 1.48 -8.23
N TYR A 37 2.20 0.62 -9.15
CA TYR A 37 2.02 -0.82 -8.88
C TYR A 37 3.32 -1.61 -9.03
N ILE A 38 4.30 -1.05 -9.73
CA ILE A 38 5.55 -1.75 -10.11
C ILE A 38 6.81 -1.04 -9.60
N ILE A 39 6.71 0.22 -9.14
CA ILE A 39 7.82 0.95 -8.48
C ILE A 39 7.92 0.55 -7.01
N THR A 40 9.13 0.28 -6.54
CA THR A 40 9.36 0.01 -5.11
C THR A 40 9.42 1.29 -4.30
N LYS A 41 9.31 1.15 -2.98
CA LYS A 41 9.51 2.28 -2.06
C LYS A 41 10.92 2.86 -2.14
N ASP A 42 11.93 1.99 -2.22
CA ASP A 42 13.33 2.43 -2.30
C ASP A 42 13.61 3.12 -3.63
N GLU A 43 13.05 2.60 -4.72
CA GLU A 43 13.09 3.22 -6.04
C GLU A 43 12.42 4.59 -6.05
N LYS A 44 11.21 4.68 -5.50
CA LYS A 44 10.47 5.94 -5.37
C LYS A 44 11.24 6.94 -4.50
N LYS A 45 11.80 6.49 -3.37
CA LYS A 45 12.61 7.34 -2.48
C LYS A 45 13.87 7.84 -3.20
N ASN A 46 14.56 6.95 -3.91
CA ASN A 46 15.73 7.30 -4.72
C ASN A 46 15.33 8.36 -5.76
N PHE A 47 14.31 8.09 -6.58
CA PHE A 47 13.82 9.01 -7.61
C PHE A 47 13.53 10.42 -7.07
N LEU A 48 12.88 10.51 -5.91
CA LEU A 48 12.57 11.79 -5.27
C LEU A 48 13.83 12.55 -4.81
N SER A 49 14.92 11.84 -4.47
CA SER A 49 16.20 12.45 -4.09
C SER A 49 17.11 12.85 -5.25
N LEU A 50 16.83 12.37 -6.46
CA LEU A 50 17.62 12.67 -7.66
C LEU A 50 17.38 14.09 -8.18
N SER A 51 18.39 14.66 -8.84
CA SER A 51 18.27 15.89 -9.63
C SER A 51 17.41 15.68 -10.89
N PRO A 52 16.90 16.75 -11.53
CA PRO A 52 16.08 16.62 -12.74
C PRO A 52 16.74 15.81 -13.88
N LEU A 53 18.05 15.99 -14.10
CA LEU A 53 18.79 15.24 -15.11
C LEU A 53 18.87 13.74 -14.76
N GLU A 54 19.17 13.43 -13.50
CA GLU A 54 19.25 12.05 -13.01
C GLU A 54 17.88 11.35 -13.02
N ARG A 55 16.79 12.08 -12.80
CA ARG A 55 15.42 11.53 -12.88
C ARG A 55 15.06 11.07 -14.28
N LYS A 56 15.49 11.78 -15.33
CA LYS A 56 15.28 11.33 -16.72
C LYS A 56 15.97 9.98 -16.95
N ASN A 57 17.24 9.89 -16.57
CA ASN A 57 18.02 8.64 -16.68
C ASN A 57 17.39 7.52 -15.84
N PHE A 58 16.88 7.84 -14.64
CA PHE A 58 16.16 6.86 -13.82
C PHE A 58 14.93 6.29 -14.53
N ILE A 59 14.13 7.11 -15.22
CA ILE A 59 12.93 6.63 -15.93
C ILE A 59 13.32 5.68 -17.07
N GLU A 60 14.37 6.01 -17.82
CA GLU A 60 14.88 5.16 -18.90
C GLU A 60 15.35 3.81 -18.36
N GLU A 61 16.22 3.82 -17.34
CA GLU A 61 16.72 2.61 -16.69
C GLU A 61 15.63 1.84 -15.94
N PHE A 62 14.59 2.52 -15.45
CA PHE A 62 13.44 1.90 -14.79
C PHE A 62 12.70 0.93 -15.72
N TRP A 63 12.52 1.31 -16.98
CA TRP A 63 11.86 0.49 -17.99
C TRP A 63 12.81 -0.55 -18.57
N LYS A 64 14.04 -0.14 -18.91
CA LYS A 64 15.06 -1.02 -19.51
C LYS A 64 15.32 -2.27 -18.68
N ARG A 65 15.41 -2.16 -17.34
CA ARG A 65 15.62 -3.33 -16.48
C ARG A 65 14.42 -4.27 -16.35
N ARG A 66 13.24 -3.85 -16.82
CA ARG A 66 12.01 -4.64 -16.85
C ARG A 66 11.68 -5.15 -18.25
N ASP A 67 12.60 -4.93 -19.19
CA ASP A 67 12.48 -5.45 -20.53
C ASP A 67 12.71 -6.96 -20.54
N PRO A 68 11.71 -7.77 -20.92
CA PRO A 68 11.89 -9.20 -21.04
C PRO A 68 12.71 -9.58 -22.29
N VAL A 69 12.77 -8.73 -23.32
CA VAL A 69 13.42 -9.00 -24.59
C VAL A 69 14.29 -7.80 -24.98
N PRO A 70 15.44 -7.59 -24.32
CA PRO A 70 16.27 -6.40 -24.55
C PRO A 70 16.87 -6.31 -25.97
N GLU A 71 16.73 -7.35 -26.79
CA GLU A 71 17.13 -7.39 -28.19
C GLU A 71 16.16 -6.66 -29.15
N THR A 72 14.93 -6.36 -28.72
CA THR A 72 13.96 -5.58 -29.51
C THR A 72 14.12 -4.08 -29.22
N GLU A 73 13.69 -3.24 -30.17
CA GLU A 73 13.71 -1.78 -29.95
C GLU A 73 12.59 -1.32 -28.99
N GLU A 74 11.52 -2.10 -28.91
CA GLU A 74 10.32 -1.83 -28.10
C GLU A 74 10.36 -2.61 -26.80
N ASN A 75 9.93 -1.98 -25.70
CA ASN A 75 9.86 -2.66 -24.40
C ASN A 75 8.46 -3.25 -24.22
N GLU A 76 8.29 -4.54 -24.49
CA GLU A 76 6.96 -5.17 -24.54
C GLU A 76 6.25 -5.13 -23.18
N PHE A 77 7.01 -5.20 -22.09
CA PHE A 77 6.46 -5.08 -20.74
C PHE A 77 5.85 -3.70 -20.50
N LYS A 78 6.55 -2.63 -20.89
CA LYS A 78 6.09 -1.25 -20.76
C LYS A 78 4.82 -1.02 -21.57
N GLU A 79 4.80 -1.50 -22.81
CA GLU A 79 3.64 -1.37 -23.70
C GLU A 79 2.41 -2.08 -23.15
N GLU A 80 2.56 -3.35 -22.78
CA GLU A 80 1.48 -4.14 -22.21
C GLU A 80 1.01 -3.54 -20.87
N TYR A 81 1.92 -3.04 -20.02
CA TYR A 81 1.55 -2.37 -18.78
C TYR A 81 0.68 -1.13 -19.01
N PHE A 82 1.05 -0.26 -19.95
CA PHE A 82 0.25 0.92 -20.28
C PHE A 82 -1.06 0.57 -20.97
N LYS A 83 -1.05 -0.41 -21.86
CA LYS A 83 -2.27 -0.95 -22.47
C LYS A 83 -3.26 -1.45 -21.42
N ARG A 84 -2.80 -2.16 -20.39
CA ARG A 84 -3.65 -2.62 -19.28
C ARG A 84 -4.20 -1.47 -18.43
N ILE A 85 -3.46 -0.37 -18.26
CA ILE A 85 -4.00 0.84 -17.61
C ILE A 85 -5.17 1.40 -18.43
N GLU A 86 -5.01 1.51 -19.75
CA GLU A 86 -6.08 2.00 -20.63
C GLU A 86 -7.29 1.08 -20.64
N GLU A 87 -7.08 -0.24 -20.71
CA GLU A 87 -8.14 -1.24 -20.64
C GLU A 87 -8.87 -1.21 -19.30
N ALA A 88 -8.14 -1.09 -18.18
CA ALA A 88 -8.74 -0.92 -16.86
C ALA A 88 -9.64 0.33 -16.80
N ASN A 89 -9.25 1.43 -17.44
CA ASN A 89 -10.08 2.63 -17.52
C ASN A 89 -11.32 2.44 -18.39
N LYS A 90 -11.20 1.71 -19.50
CA LYS A 90 -12.36 1.36 -20.34
C LYS A 90 -13.35 0.49 -19.56
N LEU A 91 -12.86 -0.46 -18.76
CA LEU A 91 -13.69 -1.43 -18.04
C LEU A 91 -14.31 -0.88 -16.76
N PHE A 92 -13.61 -0.01 -16.02
CA PHE A 92 -14.01 0.39 -14.66
C PHE A 92 -14.21 1.91 -14.51
N GLY A 93 -14.22 2.66 -15.62
CA GLY A 93 -14.44 4.11 -15.66
C GLY A 93 -13.15 4.92 -15.74
N LYS A 94 -13.25 6.25 -15.85
CA LYS A 94 -12.12 7.16 -16.13
C LYS A 94 -10.88 6.95 -15.25
N ASP A 95 -11.09 6.63 -13.97
CA ASP A 95 -10.04 6.31 -12.99
C ASP A 95 -10.09 4.84 -12.54
N GLY A 96 -10.56 3.97 -13.44
CA GLY A 96 -10.72 2.54 -13.21
C GLY A 96 -9.43 1.84 -12.82
N TRP A 97 -8.31 2.30 -13.39
CA TRP A 97 -6.96 1.86 -13.06
C TRP A 97 -6.59 2.05 -11.58
N LEU A 98 -7.20 3.00 -10.87
CA LEU A 98 -6.98 3.25 -9.44
C LEU A 98 -7.82 2.37 -8.51
N GLN A 99 -8.86 1.71 -9.04
CA GLN A 99 -9.71 0.81 -8.28
C GLN A 99 -9.06 -0.55 -8.07
N ASP A 100 -9.57 -1.35 -7.13
CA ASP A 100 -9.01 -2.68 -6.84
C ASP A 100 -9.10 -3.62 -8.05
N ARG A 101 -10.21 -3.60 -8.81
CA ARG A 101 -10.34 -4.36 -10.08
C ARG A 101 -9.29 -3.93 -11.10
N GLY A 102 -9.09 -2.62 -11.28
CA GLY A 102 -8.09 -2.09 -12.20
C GLY A 102 -6.67 -2.46 -11.82
N MET A 103 -6.33 -2.35 -10.53
CA MET A 103 -5.05 -2.79 -9.98
C MET A 103 -4.79 -4.27 -10.29
N VAL A 104 -5.76 -5.16 -10.02
CA VAL A 104 -5.61 -6.59 -10.29
C VAL A 104 -5.46 -6.86 -11.79
N TYR A 105 -6.26 -6.19 -12.64
CA TYR A 105 -6.15 -6.32 -14.08
C TYR A 105 -4.78 -5.88 -14.62
N ILE A 106 -4.21 -4.79 -14.10
CA ILE A 106 -2.88 -4.32 -14.49
C ILE A 106 -1.80 -5.33 -14.10
N LEU A 107 -1.84 -5.80 -12.85
CA LEU A 107 -0.84 -6.71 -12.31
C LEU A 107 -0.91 -8.12 -12.93
N LEU A 108 -2.11 -8.68 -13.07
CA LEU A 108 -2.31 -10.07 -13.47
C LEU A 108 -2.77 -10.25 -14.92
N GLY A 109 -3.16 -9.16 -15.59
CA GLY A 109 -3.80 -9.22 -16.90
C GLY A 109 -5.29 -9.58 -16.81
N PRO A 110 -5.93 -9.85 -17.96
CA PRO A 110 -7.32 -10.28 -17.99
C PRO A 110 -7.50 -11.64 -17.31
N PRO A 111 -8.59 -11.84 -16.55
CA PRO A 111 -8.90 -13.14 -15.96
C PRO A 111 -9.32 -14.16 -17.03
N THR A 112 -9.11 -15.44 -16.77
CA THR A 112 -9.60 -16.54 -17.62
C THR A 112 -11.12 -16.60 -17.63
N GLU A 113 -11.74 -16.41 -16.47
CA GLU A 113 -13.20 -16.33 -16.34
C GLU A 113 -13.59 -15.18 -15.41
N ARG A 114 -14.69 -14.50 -15.73
CA ARG A 114 -15.26 -13.41 -14.93
C ARG A 114 -16.74 -13.65 -14.72
N TYR A 115 -17.15 -13.76 -13.45
CA TYR A 115 -18.54 -13.87 -13.04
C TYR A 115 -18.96 -12.61 -12.29
N THR A 116 -20.11 -12.06 -12.65
CA THR A 116 -20.66 -10.86 -12.04
C THR A 116 -22.01 -11.17 -11.42
N TYR A 117 -22.18 -10.78 -10.16
CA TYR A 117 -23.38 -10.98 -9.36
C TYR A 117 -23.85 -9.61 -8.84
N PRO A 118 -24.62 -8.83 -9.63
CA PRO A 118 -25.01 -7.46 -9.26
C PRO A 118 -25.85 -7.36 -7.98
N MET A 119 -26.51 -8.45 -7.57
CA MET A 119 -27.32 -8.54 -6.35
C MET A 119 -26.69 -9.49 -5.31
N GLY A 120 -25.40 -9.78 -5.45
CA GLY A 120 -24.69 -10.76 -4.64
C GLY A 120 -24.97 -12.21 -5.03
N ARG A 121 -24.23 -13.15 -4.41
CA ARG A 121 -24.34 -14.59 -4.71
C ARG A 121 -25.52 -15.24 -4.01
N TYR A 122 -25.83 -14.76 -2.81
CA TYR A 122 -26.95 -15.21 -2.00
C TYR A 122 -27.82 -14.03 -1.57
N HIS A 123 -29.01 -14.33 -1.07
CA HIS A 123 -29.91 -13.29 -0.57
C HIS A 123 -29.25 -12.49 0.56
N GLY A 124 -29.24 -11.16 0.42
CA GLY A 124 -28.61 -10.26 1.39
C GLY A 124 -27.10 -10.07 1.23
N ASP A 125 -26.49 -10.62 0.17
CA ASP A 125 -25.12 -10.31 -0.20
C ASP A 125 -25.01 -8.96 -0.92
N PHE A 126 -23.79 -8.43 -0.93
CA PHE A 126 -23.41 -7.25 -1.71
C PHE A 126 -23.10 -7.62 -3.17
N PRO A 127 -23.19 -6.66 -4.12
CA PRO A 127 -22.74 -6.88 -5.48
C PRO A 127 -21.32 -7.45 -5.50
N THR A 128 -21.14 -8.56 -6.19
CA THR A 128 -19.90 -9.36 -6.14
C THR A 128 -19.40 -9.65 -7.56
N GLU A 129 -18.10 -9.55 -7.77
CA GLU A 129 -17.43 -10.07 -8.96
C GLU A 129 -16.38 -11.12 -8.56
N ILE A 130 -16.27 -12.18 -9.36
CA ILE A 130 -15.30 -13.25 -9.16
C ILE A 130 -14.52 -13.43 -10.44
N TRP A 131 -13.20 -13.27 -10.33
CA TRP A 131 -12.25 -13.39 -11.43
C TRP A 131 -11.38 -14.61 -11.19
N TYR A 132 -11.31 -15.52 -12.16
CA TYR A 132 -10.50 -16.73 -12.08
C TYR A 132 -9.20 -16.54 -12.86
N TYR A 133 -8.08 -16.80 -12.19
CA TYR A 133 -6.77 -16.93 -12.79
C TYR A 133 -6.33 -18.38 -12.61
N GLY A 134 -6.67 -19.23 -13.59
CA GLY A 134 -6.63 -20.69 -13.40
C GLY A 134 -7.55 -21.12 -12.26
N PHE A 135 -6.99 -21.81 -11.26
CA PHE A 135 -7.73 -22.30 -10.09
C PHE A 135 -7.80 -21.30 -8.93
N PHE A 136 -7.28 -20.08 -9.10
CA PHE A 136 -7.29 -19.04 -8.06
C PHE A 136 -8.43 -18.04 -8.28
N PRO A 137 -9.46 -18.02 -7.42
CA PRO A 137 -10.50 -17.01 -7.47
C PRO A 137 -10.06 -15.73 -6.74
N ILE A 138 -10.21 -14.59 -7.41
CA ILE A 138 -10.11 -13.24 -6.84
C ILE A 138 -11.52 -12.66 -6.76
N VAL A 139 -11.97 -12.37 -5.54
CA VAL A 139 -13.32 -11.90 -5.24
C VAL A 139 -13.29 -10.42 -4.92
N PHE A 140 -14.16 -9.66 -5.56
CA PHE A 140 -14.39 -8.26 -5.31
C PHE A 140 -15.83 -8.03 -4.89
N VAL A 141 -16.04 -7.11 -3.95
CA VAL A 141 -17.34 -6.77 -3.38
C VAL A 141 -17.52 -5.27 -3.38
N ASP A 142 -18.68 -4.78 -3.82
CA ASP A 142 -19.09 -3.38 -3.68
C ASP A 142 -19.91 -3.23 -2.40
N TYR A 143 -19.20 -2.99 -1.29
CA TYR A 143 -19.81 -2.86 0.04
C TYR A 143 -20.76 -1.65 0.18
N TYR A 144 -20.74 -0.73 -0.80
CA TYR A 144 -21.43 0.55 -0.73
C TYR A 144 -22.46 0.76 -1.85
N TRP A 145 -22.69 -0.25 -2.71
CA TRP A 145 -23.60 -0.15 -3.87
C TRP A 145 -23.27 1.03 -4.79
N SER A 146 -21.98 1.34 -4.92
CA SER A 146 -21.44 2.51 -5.62
C SER A 146 -20.97 2.21 -7.05
N GLY A 147 -20.90 0.93 -7.43
CA GLY A 147 -20.19 0.45 -8.61
C GLY A 147 -18.68 0.31 -8.43
N THR A 148 -18.12 0.72 -7.28
CA THR A 148 -16.69 0.60 -6.94
C THR A 148 -16.45 -0.65 -6.11
N TYR A 149 -15.93 -1.69 -6.76
CA TYR A 149 -15.68 -2.98 -6.12
C TYR A 149 -14.30 -3.00 -5.44
N GLN A 150 -14.25 -3.58 -4.23
CA GLN A 150 -13.05 -3.70 -3.40
C GLN A 150 -12.69 -5.16 -3.18
N LEU A 151 -11.40 -5.46 -3.05
CA LEU A 151 -10.94 -6.81 -2.75
C LEU A 151 -11.51 -7.30 -1.42
N THR A 152 -11.96 -8.55 -1.39
CA THR A 152 -12.24 -9.22 -0.12
C THR A 152 -10.94 -9.40 0.67
N PRO A 153 -11.00 -9.55 2.01
CA PRO A 153 -9.81 -9.79 2.81
C PRO A 153 -9.01 -11.03 2.36
N LEU A 154 -9.70 -12.11 1.96
CA LEU A 154 -9.07 -13.32 1.44
C LEU A 154 -8.34 -13.04 0.13
N SER A 155 -9.00 -12.36 -0.80
CA SER A 155 -8.42 -12.06 -2.10
C SER A 155 -7.28 -11.06 -2.03
N ALA A 156 -7.35 -10.08 -1.12
CA ALA A 156 -6.24 -9.19 -0.88
C ALA A 156 -4.98 -9.94 -0.39
N TYR A 157 -5.17 -10.94 0.48
CA TYR A 157 -4.09 -11.83 0.89
C TYR A 157 -3.56 -12.69 -0.27
N GLN A 158 -4.44 -13.29 -1.07
CA GLN A 158 -4.05 -14.11 -2.23
C GLN A 158 -3.20 -13.30 -3.22
N ILE A 159 -3.62 -12.07 -3.54
CA ILE A 159 -2.86 -11.14 -4.40
C ILE A 159 -1.49 -10.85 -3.80
N ALA A 160 -1.40 -10.59 -2.50
CA ALA A 160 -0.12 -10.39 -1.83
C ALA A 160 0.82 -11.58 -1.99
N GLN A 161 0.32 -12.81 -1.84
CA GLN A 161 1.12 -14.03 -2.03
C GLN A 161 1.55 -14.24 -3.49
N ILE A 162 0.64 -14.00 -4.44
CA ILE A 162 0.93 -14.09 -5.88
C ILE A 162 2.05 -13.12 -6.25
N ASN A 163 1.93 -11.86 -5.82
CA ASN A 163 2.92 -10.84 -6.12
C ASN A 163 4.30 -11.24 -5.55
N ILE A 164 4.37 -11.66 -4.29
CA ILE A 164 5.63 -12.14 -3.68
C ILE A 164 6.22 -13.30 -4.50
N SER A 165 5.39 -14.26 -4.91
CA SER A 165 5.85 -15.43 -5.67
C SER A 165 6.37 -15.06 -7.06
N GLN A 166 5.65 -14.19 -7.78
CA GLN A 166 6.09 -13.66 -9.08
C GLN A 166 7.41 -12.88 -8.97
N ALA A 167 7.58 -12.09 -7.90
CA ALA A 167 8.82 -11.40 -7.57
C ALA A 167 10.02 -12.36 -7.52
N THR A 168 9.81 -13.52 -6.90
CA THR A 168 10.86 -14.53 -6.70
C THR A 168 11.12 -15.42 -7.91
N MET A 169 10.24 -15.43 -8.92
CA MET A 169 10.30 -16.33 -10.07
C MET A 169 10.79 -15.66 -11.38
N GLY A 170 11.06 -14.35 -11.38
CA GLY A 170 11.51 -13.59 -12.56
C GLY A 170 12.83 -12.84 -12.34
N PRO A 171 13.33 -12.11 -13.35
CA PRO A 171 14.53 -11.29 -13.23
C PRO A 171 14.31 -10.17 -12.18
N GLU A 172 14.86 -10.37 -10.98
CA GLU A 172 14.93 -9.43 -9.84
C GLU A 172 13.82 -8.38 -9.72
N PHE A 173 12.55 -8.77 -9.82
CA PHE A 173 11.44 -7.86 -9.51
C PHE A 173 11.34 -7.71 -7.99
N LYS A 174 11.89 -6.64 -7.43
CA LYS A 174 11.54 -6.26 -6.05
C LYS A 174 10.09 -5.78 -6.06
N VAL A 175 9.17 -6.56 -5.48
CA VAL A 175 7.77 -6.13 -5.29
C VAL A 175 7.72 -5.07 -4.19
N SER A 176 6.83 -4.08 -4.36
CA SER A 176 6.52 -3.12 -3.31
C SER A 176 5.97 -3.88 -2.10
N LYS A 177 6.75 -3.90 -1.02
CA LYS A 177 6.35 -4.49 0.26
C LYS A 177 5.02 -3.87 0.69
N ILE A 178 4.08 -4.71 1.15
CA ILE A 178 2.80 -4.23 1.70
C ILE A 178 3.10 -3.21 2.80
N GLU A 179 2.59 -2.00 2.65
CA GLU A 179 2.75 -0.94 3.64
C GLU A 179 1.43 -0.69 4.34
N ILE A 180 1.43 -0.80 5.67
CA ILE A 180 0.26 -0.41 6.45
C ILE A 180 -0.10 1.05 6.18
N ASP A 181 -1.38 1.31 5.97
CA ASP A 181 -1.98 2.63 5.98
C ASP A 181 -3.38 2.50 6.61
N PHE A 182 -3.95 3.61 7.05
CA PHE A 182 -5.18 3.60 7.81
C PHE A 182 -5.89 4.94 7.75
N GLU A 183 -7.21 4.94 7.82
CA GLU A 183 -8.00 6.15 7.98
C GLU A 183 -8.35 6.34 9.46
N VAL A 184 -8.56 7.58 9.86
CA VAL A 184 -8.88 7.95 11.24
C VAL A 184 -10.18 8.73 11.23
N ASP A 185 -11.05 8.41 12.17
CA ASP A 185 -12.32 9.08 12.40
C ASP A 185 -12.49 9.27 13.91
N TYR A 186 -12.83 10.47 14.35
CA TYR A 186 -13.06 10.75 15.77
C TYR A 186 -14.48 11.24 15.98
N HIS A 187 -15.26 10.48 16.74
CA HIS A 187 -16.66 10.79 16.99
C HIS A 187 -17.11 10.23 18.34
N LYS A 188 -17.87 11.02 19.11
CA LYS A 188 -18.41 10.64 20.44
C LYS A 188 -17.36 10.01 21.37
N ASN A 189 -16.25 10.72 21.60
CA ASN A 189 -15.13 10.28 22.45
C ASN A 189 -14.46 8.96 22.01
N THR A 190 -14.71 8.53 20.77
CA THR A 190 -14.14 7.31 20.21
C THR A 190 -13.29 7.67 19.00
N LEU A 191 -12.01 7.30 19.06
CA LEU A 191 -11.13 7.29 17.92
C LEU A 191 -11.26 5.93 17.21
N GLN A 192 -11.81 5.94 16.01
CA GLN A 192 -11.89 4.79 15.14
C GLN A 192 -10.77 4.84 14.10
N ILE A 193 -9.96 3.79 14.09
CA ILE A 193 -8.91 3.56 13.09
C ILE A 193 -9.44 2.49 12.12
N LYS A 194 -9.52 2.83 10.83
CA LYS A 194 -9.99 1.96 9.75
C LYS A 194 -8.79 1.50 8.92
N ILE A 195 -8.44 0.22 8.98
CA ILE A 195 -7.27 -0.35 8.29
C ILE A 195 -7.75 -1.21 7.12
N PRO A 196 -7.48 -0.85 5.85
CA PRO A 196 -7.85 -1.70 4.73
C PRO A 196 -7.15 -3.06 4.82
N TYR A 197 -7.89 -4.17 4.67
CA TYR A 197 -7.28 -5.51 4.78
C TYR A 197 -6.14 -5.74 3.78
N LYS A 198 -6.24 -5.14 2.58
CA LYS A 198 -5.18 -5.19 1.56
C LYS A 198 -3.85 -4.56 1.98
N LEU A 199 -3.83 -3.78 3.05
CA LEU A 199 -2.64 -3.14 3.62
C LEU A 199 -2.17 -3.82 4.91
N ILE A 200 -2.76 -4.98 5.26
CA ILE A 200 -2.37 -5.78 6.42
C ILE A 200 -1.56 -6.97 5.94
N ALA A 201 -0.26 -6.98 6.23
CA ALA A 201 0.56 -8.17 6.08
C ALA A 201 0.17 -9.21 7.13
N LEU A 202 -0.11 -10.42 6.65
CA LEU A 202 -0.48 -11.59 7.44
C LEU A 202 0.55 -12.69 7.21
N GLN A 203 0.82 -13.47 8.25
CA GLN A 203 1.56 -14.72 8.15
C GLN A 203 0.60 -15.89 8.32
N LYS A 204 0.86 -16.98 7.60
CA LYS A 204 0.07 -18.21 7.69
C LYS A 204 0.77 -19.19 8.61
N LYS A 205 0.03 -19.80 9.52
CA LYS A 205 0.45 -20.97 10.29
C LYS A 205 -0.72 -21.95 10.31
N ASP A 206 -0.48 -23.14 9.78
CA ASP A 206 -1.50 -24.17 9.59
C ASP A 206 -2.72 -23.65 8.78
N SER A 207 -3.91 -23.66 9.38
CA SER A 207 -5.15 -23.13 8.80
C SER A 207 -5.41 -21.65 9.10
N ASN A 208 -4.60 -21.04 9.97
CA ASN A 208 -4.86 -19.70 10.50
C ASN A 208 -3.91 -18.67 9.89
N PHE A 209 -4.41 -17.45 9.78
CA PHE A 209 -3.70 -16.26 9.39
C PHE A 209 -3.62 -15.34 10.58
N PHE A 210 -2.44 -14.81 10.85
CA PHE A 210 -2.26 -13.97 12.01
C PHE A 210 -1.29 -12.83 11.73
N THR A 211 -1.44 -11.77 12.50
CA THR A 211 -0.50 -10.66 12.59
C THR A 211 -0.69 -9.93 13.90
N THR A 212 0.27 -9.11 14.29
CA THR A 212 0.11 -8.20 15.41
C THR A 212 0.19 -6.77 14.91
N ILE A 213 -0.84 -5.98 15.24
CA ILE A 213 -0.87 -4.55 14.98
C ILE A 213 -0.51 -3.82 16.26
N SER A 214 0.63 -3.16 16.28
CA SER A 214 1.01 -2.25 17.37
C SER A 214 0.46 -0.86 17.08
N CYS A 215 -0.19 -0.26 18.06
CA CYS A 215 -0.77 1.07 17.98
C CYS A 215 -0.23 1.95 19.12
N LEU A 216 0.21 3.16 18.77
CA LEU A 216 0.55 4.21 19.71
C LEU A 216 -0.28 5.46 19.37
N ILE A 217 -1.05 5.94 20.33
CA ILE A 217 -1.85 7.16 20.24
C ILE A 217 -1.33 8.15 21.27
N LYS A 218 -1.11 9.39 20.83
CA LYS A 218 -0.79 10.53 21.69
C LYS A 218 -1.72 11.69 21.33
N VAL A 219 -2.36 12.29 22.31
CA VAL A 219 -3.18 13.49 22.13
C VAL A 219 -2.46 14.66 22.79
N LYS A 220 -2.26 15.73 22.03
CA LYS A 220 -1.67 16.98 22.49
C LYS A 220 -2.74 18.06 22.53
N ASP A 221 -2.72 18.89 23.57
CA ASP A 221 -3.53 20.11 23.61
C ASP A 221 -2.93 21.23 22.74
N GLU A 222 -3.56 22.40 22.75
CA GLU A 222 -3.12 23.60 22.02
C GLU A 222 -1.71 24.08 22.39
N ARG A 223 -1.24 23.73 23.59
CA ARG A 223 0.09 24.08 24.11
C ARG A 223 1.15 23.04 23.72
N GLY A 224 0.74 21.96 23.05
CA GLY A 224 1.59 20.84 22.70
C GLY A 224 1.83 19.85 23.84
N MET A 225 1.12 19.99 24.96
CA MET A 225 1.24 19.09 26.11
C MET A 225 0.47 17.81 25.85
N ILE A 226 1.09 16.66 26.12
CA ILE A 226 0.43 15.36 25.98
C ILE A 226 -0.61 15.22 27.11
N VAL A 227 -1.90 15.24 26.73
CA VAL A 227 -3.04 15.10 27.66
C VAL A 227 -3.56 13.65 27.72
N PHE A 228 -3.27 12.85 26.70
CA PHE A 228 -3.61 11.43 26.67
C PHE A 228 -2.56 10.65 25.88
N GLN A 229 -2.22 9.45 26.35
CA GLN A 229 -1.38 8.52 25.61
C GLN A 229 -1.84 7.09 25.86
N LYS A 230 -1.93 6.30 24.79
CA LYS A 230 -2.23 4.87 24.86
C LYS A 230 -1.35 4.12 23.89
N LYS A 231 -0.77 3.00 24.35
CA LYS A 231 -0.06 2.05 23.50
C LYS A 231 -0.67 0.67 23.72
N GLY A 232 -0.84 -0.08 22.65
CA GLY A 232 -1.32 -1.46 22.73
C GLY A 232 -0.98 -2.24 21.48
N ASP A 233 -0.83 -3.55 21.66
CA ASP A 233 -0.64 -4.50 20.58
C ASP A 233 -1.90 -5.35 20.47
N THR A 234 -2.46 -5.45 19.26
CA THR A 234 -3.65 -6.25 18.97
C THR A 234 -3.23 -7.45 18.13
N LEU A 235 -3.43 -8.66 18.65
CA LEU A 235 -3.32 -9.88 17.86
C LEU A 235 -4.56 -9.99 16.97
N LEU A 236 -4.34 -10.06 15.67
CA LEU A 236 -5.35 -10.42 14.70
C LEU A 236 -5.10 -11.87 14.32
N GLU A 237 -6.10 -12.71 14.53
CA GLU A 237 -6.09 -14.11 14.10
C GLU A 237 -7.39 -14.35 13.34
N PHE A 238 -7.26 -14.98 12.18
CA PHE A 238 -8.37 -15.31 11.32
C PHE A 238 -8.18 -16.71 10.75
N ASN A 239 -9.22 -17.52 10.74
CA ASN A 239 -9.28 -18.71 9.89
C ASN A 239 -9.93 -18.40 8.53
N LEU A 240 -9.86 -19.33 7.58
CA LEU A 240 -10.43 -19.13 6.23
C LEU A 240 -11.92 -18.80 6.24
N ASP A 241 -12.71 -19.36 7.15
CA ASP A 241 -14.15 -19.15 7.19
C ASP A 241 -14.51 -17.80 7.80
N GLU A 242 -13.77 -17.36 8.82
CA GLU A 242 -13.87 -15.99 9.35
C GLU A 242 -13.56 -14.96 8.27
N ILE A 243 -12.45 -15.13 7.52
CA ILE A 243 -12.06 -14.20 6.46
C ILE A 243 -13.13 -14.10 5.37
N LYS A 244 -13.73 -15.23 4.97
CA LYS A 244 -14.81 -15.25 3.95
C LYS A 244 -16.06 -14.53 4.41
N ASN A 245 -16.34 -14.52 5.71
CA ASN A 245 -17.54 -13.93 6.29
C ASN A 245 -17.39 -12.44 6.64
N ILE A 246 -16.21 -11.85 6.44
CA ILE A 246 -16.01 -10.42 6.66
C ILE A 246 -16.81 -9.60 5.63
N LYS A 247 -17.72 -8.77 6.13
CA LYS A 247 -18.60 -7.89 5.34
C LYS A 247 -18.10 -6.45 5.22
N SER A 248 -16.81 -6.23 5.43
CA SER A 248 -16.19 -4.91 5.33
C SER A 248 -14.79 -5.01 4.72
N PRO A 249 -14.38 -4.04 3.89
CA PRO A 249 -13.01 -4.01 3.36
C PRO A 249 -11.99 -3.52 4.41
N PHE A 250 -12.45 -3.11 5.59
CA PHE A 250 -11.63 -2.58 6.67
C PHE A 250 -11.68 -3.44 7.93
N HIS A 251 -10.52 -3.53 8.60
CA HIS A 251 -10.42 -3.89 10.00
C HIS A 251 -10.53 -2.61 10.85
N PHE A 252 -11.25 -2.65 11.97
CA PHE A 252 -11.51 -1.49 12.82
C PHE A 252 -10.85 -1.65 14.19
N LEU A 253 -10.09 -0.65 14.63
CA LEU A 253 -9.64 -0.52 16.01
C LEU A 253 -10.32 0.71 16.62
N ASN A 254 -10.99 0.52 17.76
CA ASN A 254 -11.70 1.61 18.45
C ASN A 254 -11.01 1.89 19.79
N PHE A 255 -10.75 3.17 20.06
CA PHE A 255 -10.16 3.63 21.30
C PHE A 255 -11.03 4.71 21.91
N GLU A 256 -11.48 4.48 23.14
CA GLU A 256 -12.10 5.53 23.94
C GLU A 256 -11.04 6.54 24.37
N ILE A 257 -11.25 7.80 24.00
CA ILE A 257 -10.41 8.93 24.34
C ILE A 257 -11.35 10.03 24.86
N PRO A 258 -11.62 10.06 26.18
CA PRO A 258 -12.45 11.11 26.76
C PRO A 258 -11.66 12.42 26.75
N LEU A 259 -12.07 13.35 25.90
CA LEU A 259 -11.48 14.68 25.80
C LEU A 259 -12.50 15.73 26.20
N GLU A 260 -12.04 16.74 26.93
CA GLU A 260 -12.85 17.89 27.28
C GLU A 260 -13.00 18.85 26.08
N LYS A 261 -13.74 19.95 26.27
CA LYS A 261 -13.85 20.99 25.25
C LYS A 261 -12.51 21.64 25.01
N GLY A 262 -12.13 21.80 23.74
CA GLY A 262 -10.85 22.36 23.34
C GLY A 262 -10.38 21.85 21.99
N LYS A 263 -9.21 22.34 21.55
CA LYS A 263 -8.56 21.86 20.33
C LYS A 263 -7.41 20.92 20.68
N TYR A 264 -7.31 19.85 19.91
CA TYR A 264 -6.31 18.82 20.11
C TYR A 264 -5.68 18.40 18.78
N GLU A 265 -4.45 17.90 18.88
CA GLU A 265 -3.78 17.17 17.83
C GLU A 265 -3.57 15.72 18.27
N ILE A 266 -4.15 14.78 17.54
CA ILE A 266 -3.97 13.34 17.77
C ILE A 266 -2.86 12.86 16.83
N GLU A 267 -1.80 12.33 17.42
CA GLU A 267 -0.73 11.59 16.73
C GLU A 267 -0.99 10.09 16.87
N ILE A 268 -1.15 9.40 15.74
CA ILE A 268 -1.38 7.95 15.66
C ILE A 268 -0.21 7.31 14.91
N GLU A 269 0.41 6.30 15.51
CA GLU A 269 1.42 5.46 14.88
C GLU A 269 0.95 4.00 14.90
N LEU A 270 0.78 3.39 13.72
CA LEU A 270 0.50 1.97 13.56
C LEU A 270 1.72 1.24 13.01
N LYS A 271 1.93 0.01 13.48
CA LYS A 271 2.94 -0.93 12.95
C LYS A 271 2.33 -2.30 12.74
N ASN A 272 2.58 -2.89 11.59
CA ASN A 272 2.34 -4.31 11.37
C ASN A 272 3.62 -5.07 11.70
N LEU A 273 3.61 -5.86 12.78
CA LEU A 273 4.80 -6.53 13.28
C LEU A 273 5.25 -7.70 12.40
N THR A 274 4.35 -8.26 11.57
CA THR A 274 4.71 -9.36 10.65
C THR A 274 5.73 -8.92 9.61
N ASN A 275 5.62 -7.69 9.12
CA ASN A 275 6.52 -7.18 8.09
C ASN A 275 7.28 -5.90 8.50
N ASN A 276 7.16 -5.48 9.76
CA ASN A 276 7.75 -4.24 10.29
C ASN A 276 7.38 -2.96 9.51
N SER A 277 6.26 -2.96 8.77
CA SER A 277 5.76 -1.74 8.14
C SER A 277 5.14 -0.82 9.20
N SER A 278 5.27 0.49 9.01
CA SER A 278 4.75 1.48 9.95
C SER A 278 4.22 2.72 9.25
N LYS A 279 3.16 3.31 9.81
CA LYS A 279 2.59 4.57 9.33
C LYS A 279 2.24 5.47 10.50
N LYS A 280 2.55 6.76 10.36
CA LYS A 280 2.18 7.81 11.30
C LYS A 280 1.24 8.80 10.63
N LYS A 281 0.17 9.19 11.33
CA LYS A 281 -0.80 10.22 10.92
C LYS A 281 -1.08 11.18 12.07
N PHE A 282 -1.47 12.40 11.70
CA PHE A 282 -1.86 13.46 12.61
C PHE A 282 -3.26 13.92 12.25
N GLU A 283 -4.14 14.03 13.24
CA GLU A 283 -5.52 14.50 13.07
C GLU A 283 -5.76 15.67 14.03
N LYS A 284 -6.27 16.78 13.51
CA LYS A 284 -6.64 17.95 14.33
C LYS A 284 -8.12 17.92 14.60
N ILE A 285 -8.51 17.98 15.87
CA ILE A 285 -9.90 17.96 16.28
C ILE A 285 -10.23 19.16 17.17
N GLU A 286 -11.48 19.60 17.11
CA GLU A 286 -12.03 20.64 17.98
C GLU A 286 -13.32 20.13 18.60
N ILE A 287 -13.35 20.08 19.93
CA ILE A 287 -14.49 19.63 20.71
C ILE A 287 -15.19 20.87 21.26
N LYS A 288 -16.47 21.03 20.87
CA LYS A 288 -17.30 22.19 21.18
C LYS A 288 -18.05 22.09 22.50
#